data_AF-A0A0A9EAE9-F1
#
_entry.id   AF-A0A0A9EAE9-F1
#
_cell.length_a   1.000
_cell.length_b   1.000
_cell.length_c   1.000
_cell.angle_alpha   90.00
_cell.angle_beta   90.00
_cell.angle_gamma   90.00
#
_symmetry.space_group_name_H-M   'P 1'
#
loop_
_entity.id
_entity.type
_entity.pdbx_description
1 polymer ?
#
loop_
_entity_poly.entity_id
_entity_poly.type
_entity_poly.pdbx_seq_one_letter_code
_entity_poly.pdbx_strand_id
1 'polypeptide(L)' 'MCALLVALGLAEDWKAAEQMIREKGPSISMNSLHRKSLEEWSKHLLPSSKGSGESDVSSVIHLDYNRKRN' A
#
# COMPACT_ATOMS: atom_id res chain seq x y z
N MET A 1 2.58 -4.43 10.23
CA MET A 1 1.99 -4.87 8.95
C MET A 1 1.25 -3.76 8.18
N CYS A 2 0.66 -2.75 8.82
CA CYS A 2 -0.16 -1.74 8.12
C CYS A 2 0.58 -0.90 7.08
N ALA A 3 1.83 -0.49 7.37
CA ALA A 3 2.63 0.31 6.43
C ALA A 3 2.84 -0.40 5.08
N LEU A 4 3.01 -1.73 5.09
CA LEU A 4 3.18 -2.52 3.87
C LEU A 4 1.89 -2.59 3.06
N LEU A 5 0.73 -2.75 3.71
CA LEU A 5 -0.57 -2.77 3.03
C LEU A 5 -0.86 -1.45 2.34
N VAL A 6 -0.50 -0.33 2.97
CA VAL A 6 -0.65 1.01 2.39
C VAL A 6 0.36 1.26 1.28
N ALA A 7 1.63 0.87 1.45
CA ALA A 7 2.65 1.03 0.41
C ALA A 7 2.37 0.19 -0.85
N LEU A 8 1.69 -0.96 -0.70
CA LEU A 8 1.24 -1.81 -1.81
C LEU A 8 -0.07 -1.32 -2.45
N GLY A 9 -0.68 -0.23 -1.95
CA GLY A 9 -1.96 0.27 -2.44
C GLY A 9 -3.16 -0.63 -2.11
N LEU A 10 -2.99 -1.58 -1.17
CA LEU A 10 -4.05 -2.48 -0.71
C LEU A 10 -4.96 -1.83 0.35
N ALA A 11 -4.50 -0.75 0.98
CA ALA A 11 -5.25 0.02 1.97
C ALA A 11 -5.01 1.52 1.76
N GLU A 12 -6.05 2.34 1.89
CA GLU A 12 -5.97 3.81 1.70
C GLU A 12 -5.20 4.49 2.83
N ASP A 13 -5.30 3.97 4.05
CA ASP A 13 -4.53 4.44 5.20
C ASP A 13 -4.16 3.27 6.15
N TRP A 14 -3.30 3.59 7.13
CA TRP A 14 -2.83 2.58 8.09
C TRP A 14 -3.94 2.09 9.04
N LYS A 15 -5.04 2.84 9.16
CA LYS A 15 -6.20 2.49 10.01
C LYS A 15 -7.10 1.46 9.31
N ALA A 16 -7.35 1.65 8.02
CA ALA A 16 -8.02 0.68 7.15
C ALA A 16 -7.21 -0.61 7.08
N ALA A 17 -5.88 -0.50 6.94
CA ALA A 17 -4.99 -1.65 7.01
C ALA A 17 -5.05 -2.38 8.36
N GLU A 18 -5.18 -1.65 9.48
CA GLU A 18 -5.36 -2.24 10.82
C GLU A 18 -6.69 -3.00 10.91
N GLN A 19 -7.77 -2.42 10.40
CA GLN A 19 -9.07 -3.06 10.37
C GLN A 19 -9.05 -4.36 9.55
N MET A 20 -8.43 -4.35 8.36
CA MET A 20 -8.28 -5.55 7.53
C MET A 20 -7.53 -6.69 8.23
N ILE A 21 -6.49 -6.36 9.01
CA ILE A 21 -5.74 -7.35 9.79
C ILE A 21 -6.59 -7.90 10.94
N ARG A 22 -7.37 -7.05 11.61
CA ARG A 22 -8.30 -7.46 12.67
C ARG A 22 -9.39 -8.39 12.15
N GLU A 23 -9.88 -8.15 10.93
CA GLU A 23 -10.93 -8.95 10.29
C GLU A 23 -10.42 -10.30 9.78
N LYS A 24 -9.17 -10.39 9.29
CA LYS A 24 -8.61 -11.63 8.70
C LYS A 24 -8.04 -12.65 9.71
N GLY A 25 -8.02 -12.35 11.01
CA GLY A 25 -7.76 -13.35 12.05
C GLY A 25 -6.95 -12.82 13.24
N PRO A 26 -7.28 -13.20 14.49
CA PRO A 26 -6.83 -12.51 15.69
C PRO A 26 -5.48 -13.06 16.17
N SER A 27 -4.45 -12.22 16.18
CA SER A 27 -3.26 -12.48 17.02
C SER A 27 -2.46 -11.23 17.32
N ILE A 28 -2.46 -10.24 16.40
CA ILE A 28 -1.61 -9.06 16.54
C ILE A 28 -2.48 -7.83 16.71
N SER A 29 -2.70 -7.45 17.97
CA SER A 29 -3.26 -6.14 18.31
C SER A 29 -2.15 -5.08 18.23
N MET A 30 -2.45 -3.95 17.60
CA MET A 30 -1.49 -2.87 17.44
C MET A 30 -1.45 -2.03 18.72
N ASN A 31 -0.36 -2.19 19.48
CA ASN A 31 -0.13 -1.42 20.70
C ASN A 31 0.15 0.07 20.39
N SER A 32 0.23 0.90 21.43
CA SER A 32 0.45 2.35 21.30
C SER A 32 1.76 2.72 20.62
N LEU A 33 2.83 1.91 20.77
CA LEU A 33 4.12 2.15 20.12
C LEU A 33 4.04 1.94 18.60
N HIS A 34 3.33 0.90 18.16
CA HIS A 34 3.10 0.64 16.75
C HIS A 34 2.29 1.76 16.10
N ARG A 35 1.27 2.29 16.79
CA ARG A 35 0.47 3.42 16.31
C ARG A 35 1.31 4.69 16.19
N LYS A 36 2.11 5.04 17.20
CA LYS A 36 3.03 6.19 17.12
C LYS A 36 4.01 6.07 15.95
N SER A 37 4.56 4.88 15.74
CA SER A 37 5.47 4.63 14.62
C SER A 37 4.78 4.79 13.26
N LEU A 38 3.52 4.35 13.15
CA LEU A 38 2.70 4.53 11.95
C LEU A 38 2.27 5.98 11.74
N GLU A 39 1.99 6.72 12.81
CA GLU A 39 1.68 8.15 12.75
C GLU A 39 2.87 8.94 12.22
N GLU A 40 4.07 8.73 12.76
CA GLU A 40 5.30 9.35 12.22
C GLU A 40 5.54 8.94 10.77
N TRP A 41 5.47 7.65 10.47
CA TRP A 41 5.58 7.16 9.10
C TRP A 41 4.57 7.80 8.14
N SER A 42 3.32 8.00 8.57
CA SER A 42 2.26 8.62 7.75
C SER A 42 2.49 10.10 7.46
N LYS A 43 3.29 10.81 8.27
CA LYS A 43 3.69 12.20 7.99
C LYS A 43 4.75 12.27 6.89
N HIS A 44 5.55 11.22 6.75
CA HIS A 44 6.61 11.12 5.73
C HIS A 44 6.12 10.51 4.42
N LEU A 45 4.98 9.82 4.45
CA LEU A 45 4.17 9.63 3.26
C LEU A 45 3.72 11.02 2.82
N LEU A 46 4.46 11.59 1.87
CA LEU A 46 4.02 12.73 1.05
C LEU A 46 2.53 12.53 0.72
N PRO A 47 1.70 13.59 0.59
CA PRO A 47 0.32 13.44 0.15
C PRO A 47 0.35 12.61 -1.13
N SER A 48 0.01 11.32 -1.01
CA SER A 48 -0.02 10.42 -2.13
C SER A 48 -1.02 11.05 -3.06
N SER A 49 -0.53 11.54 -4.19
CA SER A 49 -1.29 12.26 -5.21
C SER A 49 -2.61 11.53 -5.39
N LYS A 50 -3.67 12.06 -4.80
CA LYS A 50 -5.03 11.67 -5.13
C LYS A 50 -5.29 12.39 -6.44
N GLY A 51 -4.80 11.81 -7.54
CA GLY A 51 -4.94 12.37 -8.88
C GLY A 51 -3.89 11.85 -9.87
N SER A 52 -4.38 11.08 -10.85
CA SER A 52 -3.80 10.77 -12.17
C SER A 52 -2.42 10.09 -12.22
N GLY A 53 -2.42 8.76 -12.41
CA GLY A 53 -1.23 7.99 -12.74
C GLY A 53 -1.53 6.53 -13.08
N GLU A 54 -2.66 6.26 -13.72
CA GLU A 54 -2.76 5.12 -14.62
C GLU A 54 -1.68 5.28 -15.71
N SER A 55 -1.01 4.19 -16.10
CA SER A 55 0.11 4.09 -17.07
C SER A 55 1.46 4.63 -16.56
N ASP A 56 2.50 3.81 -16.36
CA ASP A 56 3.39 3.42 -17.46
C ASP A 56 4.05 2.03 -17.31
N VAL A 57 4.08 1.47 -16.09
CA VAL A 57 4.83 0.22 -15.85
C VAL A 57 4.15 -1.01 -16.47
N SER A 58 2.82 -0.97 -16.61
CA SER A 58 2.06 -2.03 -17.29
C SER A 58 2.30 -2.05 -18.81
N SER A 59 2.54 -0.87 -19.41
CA SER A 59 2.83 -0.73 -20.84
C SER A 59 4.17 -1.38 -21.22
N VAL A 60 5.20 -1.24 -20.37
CA VAL A 60 6.52 -1.87 -20.59
C VAL A 60 6.40 -3.40 -20.62
N ILE A 61 5.71 -3.97 -19.62
CA ILE A 61 5.57 -5.43 -19.50
C ILE A 61 4.75 -6.01 -20.66
N HIS A 62 3.70 -5.31 -21.12
CA HIS A 62 2.87 -5.79 -22.22
C HIS A 62 3.51 -5.61 -23.61
N LEU A 63 4.35 -4.59 -23.80
CA LEU A 63 5.10 -4.36 -25.04
C LEU A 63 6.21 -5.39 -25.23
N ASP A 64 6.95 -5.72 -24.18
CA ASP A 64 8.00 -6.74 -24.25
C ASP A 64 7.44 -8.15 -24.48
N TYR A 65 6.23 -8.43 -23.96
CA TYR A 65 5.53 -9.68 -24.25
C TYR A 65 5.12 -9.81 -25.74
N ASN A 66 4.65 -8.72 -26.37
CA ASN A 66 4.24 -8.77 -27.77
C ASN A 66 5.42 -8.71 -28.75
N ARG A 67 6.52 -8.00 -28.42
CA ARG A 67 7.70 -7.92 -29.29
C ARG A 67 8.39 -9.27 -29.50
N LYS A 68 8.28 -10.19 -28.53
CA LYS A 68 8.92 -11.52 -28.61
C LYS A 68 8.10 -12.55 -29.40
N ARG A 69 6.87 -12.21 -29.82
CA ARG A 69 5.94 -13.08 -30.56
C ARG A 69 5.82 -12.77 -32.05
N ASN A 70 6.52 -11.76 -32.55
CA ASN A 70 6.60 -11.41 -33.97
C ASN A 70 8.05 -11.50 -34.46
#